data_AF-A0A1Y5F710-F1
#
_entry.id   AF-A0A1Y5F710-F1
#
_cell.length_a   1.000
_cell.length_b   1.000
_cell.length_c   1.000
_cell.angle_alpha   90.00
_cell.angle_beta   90.00
_cell.angle_gamma   90.00
#
_symmetry.space_group_name_H-M   'P 1'
#
loop_
_entity.id
_entity.type
_entity.pdbx_description
1 polymer ?
#
loop_
_entity_poly.entity_id
_entity_poly.type
_entity_poly.pdbx_seq_one_letter_code
_entity_poly.pdbx_strand_id
1 'polypeptide(L)'
;MKKIILALLITLSSFNVVAADKFICSYFVIKKYSSLVPDSEYDKVKHCAYSCILRKKCGYIESWAVGIGKEIADLIGDGNAEMDDLRADAIGIKLGKRVRHIKQCLPACQKIY
;
A
#
# COMPACT_ATOMS: atom_id res chain seq x y z
N MET A 1 30.64 0.10 -28.43
CA MET A 1 30.47 0.03 -26.96
C MET A 1 29.84 1.29 -26.35
N LYS A 2 30.41 2.49 -26.48
CA LYS A 2 29.83 3.74 -25.93
C LYS A 2 28.36 4.03 -26.33
N LYS A 3 27.97 3.76 -27.58
CA LYS A 3 26.57 3.97 -28.04
C LYS A 3 25.56 2.98 -27.44
N ILE A 4 25.99 1.77 -27.09
CA ILE A 4 25.15 0.74 -26.46
C ILE A 4 24.95 1.08 -24.97
N ILE A 5 26.01 1.55 -24.30
CA ILE A 5 25.94 2.00 -22.89
C ILE A 5 25.01 3.22 -22.76
N LEU A 6 25.09 4.17 -23.70
CA LEU A 6 24.21 5.34 -23.72
C LEU A 6 22.73 4.96 -23.98
N ALA A 7 22.47 4.01 -24.89
CA ALA A 7 21.12 3.50 -25.11
C ALA A 7 20.58 2.77 -23.86
N LEU A 8 21.41 1.99 -23.16
CA LEU A 8 21.04 1.31 -21.92
C LEU A 8 20.65 2.32 -20.81
N LEU A 9 21.41 3.40 -20.65
CA LEU A 9 21.15 4.45 -19.67
C LEU A 9 19.85 5.22 -19.94
N ILE A 10 19.53 5.45 -21.22
CA ILE A 10 18.28 6.11 -21.63
C ILE A 10 17.07 5.18 -21.39
N THR A 11 17.21 3.88 -21.61
CA THR A 11 16.12 2.92 -21.31
C THR A 11 15.83 2.78 -19.82
N LEU A 12 16.83 2.91 -18.95
CA LEU A 12 16.66 2.84 -17.50
C LEU A 12 15.92 4.06 -16.92
N SER A 13 15.93 5.21 -17.61
CA SER A 13 15.30 6.43 -17.11
C SER A 13 13.77 6.44 -17.28
N SER A 14 13.24 5.78 -18.32
CA SER A 14 11.80 5.78 -18.63
C SER A 14 10.93 4.95 -17.66
N PHE A 15 11.50 3.97 -16.95
CA PHE A 15 10.74 3.14 -16.01
C PHE A 15 10.41 3.86 -14.69
N ASN A 16 11.17 4.88 -14.30
CA ASN A 16 11.01 5.54 -13.01
C ASN A 16 9.75 6.41 -12.92
N VAL A 17 9.30 6.99 -14.04
CA VAL A 17 8.16 7.92 -14.06
C VAL A 17 6.85 7.20 -13.69
N VAL A 18 6.66 5.97 -14.14
CA VAL A 18 5.43 5.18 -13.88
C VAL A 18 5.37 4.69 -12.43
N ALA A 19 6.50 4.38 -11.81
CA ALA A 19 6.54 3.98 -10.41
C ALA A 19 6.23 5.17 -9.48
N ALA A 20 6.79 6.35 -9.77
CA ALA A 20 6.58 7.55 -8.97
C ALA A 20 5.08 7.92 -8.86
N ASP A 21 4.35 7.90 -9.97
CA ASP A 21 2.91 8.23 -10.00
C ASP A 21 2.06 7.31 -9.09
N LYS A 22 2.43 6.03 -9.04
CA LYS A 22 1.74 5.02 -8.23
C LYS A 22 1.92 5.23 -6.73
N PHE A 23 3.14 5.54 -6.29
CA PHE A 23 3.41 5.87 -4.89
C PHE A 23 2.78 7.19 -4.47
N ILE A 24 2.72 8.16 -5.39
CA ILE A 24 2.07 9.45 -5.15
C ILE A 24 0.60 9.26 -4.77
N CYS A 25 -0.15 8.40 -5.47
CA CYS A 25 -1.54 8.12 -5.10
C CYS A 25 -1.65 7.60 -3.67
N SER A 26 -0.88 6.57 -3.34
CA SER A 26 -0.94 5.94 -2.02
C SER A 26 -0.63 6.93 -0.89
N TYR A 27 0.40 7.74 -1.06
CA TYR A 27 0.78 8.78 -0.11
C TYR A 27 -0.36 9.79 0.14
N PHE A 28 -0.92 10.35 -0.93
CA PHE A 28 -2.01 11.32 -0.80
C PHE A 28 -3.29 10.71 -0.24
N VAL A 29 -3.61 9.46 -0.59
CA VAL A 29 -4.80 8.76 -0.09
C VAL A 29 -4.68 8.47 1.40
N ILE A 30 -3.54 7.94 1.88
CA ILE A 30 -3.32 7.71 3.32
C ILE A 30 -3.41 9.02 4.07
N LYS A 31 -2.72 10.06 3.63
CA LYS A 31 -2.75 11.39 4.28
C LYS A 31 -4.15 11.98 4.32
N LYS A 32 -4.93 11.82 3.25
CA LYS A 32 -6.29 12.37 3.15
C LYS A 32 -7.30 11.62 4.03
N TYR A 33 -7.09 10.33 4.23
CA TYR A 33 -8.07 9.45 4.88
C TYR A 33 -7.57 8.83 6.19
N SER A 34 -6.45 9.29 6.73
CA SER A 34 -5.91 8.80 8.01
C SER A 34 -6.91 8.97 9.16
N SER A 35 -7.71 10.03 9.15
CA SER A 35 -8.78 10.23 10.15
C SER A 35 -9.90 9.18 10.10
N LEU A 36 -9.98 8.36 9.04
CA LEU A 36 -10.94 7.25 8.97
C LEU A 36 -10.45 6.00 9.71
N VAL A 37 -9.18 5.92 10.09
CA VAL A 37 -8.56 4.79 10.76
C VAL A 37 -7.81 5.33 11.99
N PRO A 38 -8.43 5.32 13.18
CA PRO A 38 -7.81 5.87 14.39
C PRO A 38 -6.47 5.20 14.70
N ASP A 39 -5.50 5.97 15.20
CA ASP A 39 -4.19 5.41 15.56
C ASP A 39 -4.27 4.42 16.74
N SER A 40 -5.31 4.55 17.57
CA SER A 40 -5.62 3.63 18.68
C SER A 40 -6.24 2.29 18.23
N GLU A 41 -6.49 2.12 16.94
CA GLU A 41 -7.08 0.90 16.39
C GLU A 41 -6.08 -0.26 16.43
N TYR A 42 -6.60 -1.48 16.56
CA TYR A 42 -5.78 -2.68 16.57
C TYR A 42 -4.92 -2.77 15.29
N ASP A 43 -3.68 -3.22 15.44
CA ASP A 43 -2.69 -3.08 14.37
C ASP A 43 -3.08 -3.79 13.07
N LYS A 44 -3.55 -5.04 13.16
CA LYS A 44 -4.05 -5.78 11.99
C LYS A 44 -5.29 -5.16 11.37
N VAL A 45 -6.13 -4.48 12.16
CA VAL A 45 -7.27 -3.70 11.64
C VAL A 45 -6.77 -2.51 10.84
N LYS A 46 -5.72 -1.79 11.30
CA LYS A 46 -5.12 -0.68 10.55
C LYS A 46 -4.56 -1.16 9.20
N HIS A 47 -3.78 -2.24 9.20
CA HIS A 47 -3.27 -2.87 7.96
C HIS A 47 -4.39 -3.18 6.98
N CYS A 48 -5.40 -3.93 7.43
CA CYS A 48 -6.56 -4.27 6.61
C CYS A 48 -7.31 -3.03 6.10
N ALA A 49 -7.56 -2.04 6.96
CA ALA A 49 -8.35 -0.87 6.63
C ALA A 49 -7.64 0.04 5.62
N TYR A 50 -6.36 0.34 5.83
CA TYR A 50 -5.57 1.14 4.90
C TYR A 50 -5.41 0.44 3.56
N SER A 51 -5.12 -0.86 3.54
CA SER A 51 -5.06 -1.66 2.32
C SER A 51 -6.40 -1.70 1.56
N CYS A 52 -7.53 -1.74 2.27
CA CYS A 52 -8.86 -1.61 1.64
C CYS A 52 -9.08 -0.23 1.01
N ILE A 53 -8.72 0.85 1.71
CA ILE A 53 -8.88 2.23 1.23
C ILE A 53 -7.99 2.46 0.00
N LEU A 54 -6.71 2.07 0.08
CA LEU A 54 -5.75 2.16 -1.01
C LEU A 54 -6.21 1.37 -2.23
N ARG A 55 -6.67 0.14 -2.04
CA ARG A 55 -7.23 -0.65 -3.14
C ARG A 55 -8.41 0.04 -3.81
N LYS A 56 -9.30 0.64 -3.02
CA LYS A 56 -10.51 1.29 -3.53
C LYS A 56 -10.21 2.60 -4.26
N LYS A 57 -9.11 3.28 -3.94
CA LYS A 57 -8.76 4.60 -4.48
C LYS A 57 -7.64 4.59 -5.52
N CYS A 58 -6.59 3.83 -5.27
CA CYS A 58 -5.38 3.83 -6.10
C CYS A 58 -5.29 2.60 -6.99
N GLY A 59 -5.56 1.41 -6.44
CA GLY A 59 -5.49 0.18 -7.23
C GLY A 59 -4.85 -0.99 -6.50
N TYR A 60 -4.68 -2.10 -7.20
CA TYR A 60 -4.14 -3.34 -6.63
C TYR A 60 -2.66 -3.21 -6.28
N ILE A 61 -1.89 -2.64 -7.23
CA ILE A 61 -0.44 -2.60 -7.16
C ILE A 61 -0.01 -1.60 -6.09
N GLU A 62 -0.64 -0.43 -6.09
CA GLU A 62 -0.40 0.68 -5.19
C GLU A 62 -0.65 0.29 -3.73
N SER A 63 -1.68 -0.53 -3.49
CA SER A 63 -1.99 -1.04 -2.15
C SER A 63 -0.95 -2.05 -1.68
N TRP A 64 -0.53 -2.99 -2.54
CA TRP A 64 0.51 -3.95 -2.18
C TRP A 64 1.88 -3.30 -1.97
N ALA A 65 2.20 -2.29 -2.79
CA ALA A 65 3.46 -1.56 -2.68
C ALA A 65 3.63 -0.88 -1.31
N VAL A 66 2.55 -0.38 -0.72
CA VAL A 66 2.58 0.19 0.64
C VAL A 66 2.76 -0.90 1.69
N GLY A 67 1.96 -1.97 1.65
CA GLY A 67 2.05 -3.06 2.63
C GLY A 67 3.44 -3.70 2.63
N ILE A 68 3.94 -4.11 1.47
CA ILE A 68 5.29 -4.65 1.31
C ILE A 68 6.35 -3.62 1.70
N GLY A 69 6.15 -2.35 1.33
CA GLY A 69 7.09 -1.27 1.64
C GLY A 69 7.28 -1.05 3.15
N LYS A 70 6.19 -1.14 3.94
CA LYS A 70 6.26 -1.06 5.40
C LYS A 70 7.05 -2.24 5.98
N GLU A 71 6.74 -3.47 5.57
CA GLU A 71 7.47 -4.65 6.06
C GLU A 71 8.95 -4.65 5.66
N ILE A 72 9.30 -4.15 4.47
CA ILE A 72 10.70 -3.93 4.07
C ILE A 72 11.35 -2.86 4.95
N ALA A 73 10.65 -1.79 5.28
CA ALA A 73 11.16 -0.75 6.17
C ALA A 73 11.39 -1.29 7.60
N ASP A 74 10.49 -2.16 8.08
CA ASP A 74 10.62 -2.83 9.38
C ASP A 74 11.85 -3.76 9.40
N LEU A 75 12.10 -4.52 8.33
CA LEU A 75 13.31 -5.37 8.20
C LEU A 75 14.63 -4.61 8.18
N ILE A 76 14.64 -3.39 7.62
CA ILE A 76 15.86 -2.57 7.50
C ILE A 76 16.04 -1.68 8.75
N GLY A 77 14.96 -1.45 9.51
CA GLY A 77 14.97 -0.74 10.79
C GLY A 77 15.02 -1.67 12.00
N ASP A 78 14.37 -1.25 13.08
CA ASP A 78 14.20 -2.00 14.34
C ASP A 78 12.82 -2.70 14.43
N GLY A 79 12.14 -2.89 13.30
CA GLY A 79 10.83 -3.53 13.26
C GLY A 79 10.95 -5.05 13.12
N ASN A 80 9.85 -5.76 13.41
CA ASN A 80 9.71 -7.17 13.03
C ASN A 80 8.80 -7.23 11.82
N ALA A 81 9.29 -7.76 10.69
CA ALA A 81 8.40 -8.08 9.59
C ALA A 81 7.48 -9.22 10.00
N GLU A 82 6.18 -8.97 9.96
CA GLU A 82 5.17 -9.90 10.42
C GLU A 82 4.34 -10.39 9.24
N MET A 83 4.44 -11.69 8.95
CA MET A 83 3.64 -12.31 7.89
C MET A 83 2.12 -12.13 8.10
N ASP A 84 1.69 -11.93 9.34
CA ASP A 84 0.30 -11.64 9.67
C ASP A 84 -0.14 -10.22 9.27
N ASP A 85 0.77 -9.25 9.16
CA ASP A 85 0.50 -7.92 8.58
C ASP A 85 0.24 -8.01 7.08
N LEU A 86 1.09 -8.75 6.36
CA LEU A 86 0.88 -9.01 4.93
C LEU A 86 -0.44 -9.76 4.67
N ARG A 87 -0.85 -10.63 5.60
CA ARG A 87 -2.15 -11.30 5.52
C ARG A 87 -3.31 -10.31 5.72
N ALA A 88 -3.19 -9.41 6.69
CA ALA A 88 -4.17 -8.36 6.92
C ALA A 88 -4.30 -7.42 5.71
N ASP A 89 -3.17 -7.06 5.11
CA ASP A 89 -3.13 -6.27 3.87
C ASP A 89 -3.81 -7.00 2.71
N ALA A 90 -3.54 -8.30 2.52
CA ALA A 90 -4.19 -9.10 1.50
C ALA A 90 -5.72 -9.13 1.66
N ILE A 91 -6.21 -9.26 2.90
CA ILE A 91 -7.64 -9.21 3.21
C ILE A 91 -8.21 -7.83 2.87
N GLY A 92 -7.53 -6.75 3.29
CA GLY A 92 -7.88 -5.37 2.95
C GLY A 92 -7.99 -5.15 1.44
N ILE A 93 -7.00 -5.61 0.67
CA ILE A 93 -6.98 -5.52 -0.79
C ILE A 93 -8.13 -6.30 -1.42
N LYS A 94 -8.48 -7.47 -0.88
CA LYS A 94 -9.63 -8.24 -1.37
C LYS A 94 -10.95 -7.51 -1.07
N LEU A 95 -11.06 -6.92 0.10
CA LEU A 95 -12.21 -6.15 0.57
C LEU A 95 -12.41 -4.87 -0.27
N GLY A 96 -11.33 -4.13 -0.54
CA GLY A 96 -11.32 -2.89 -1.33
C GLY A 96 -11.89 -3.05 -2.73
N LYS A 97 -11.76 -4.25 -3.33
CA LYS A 97 -12.39 -4.60 -4.62
C LYS A 97 -13.93 -4.67 -4.53
N ARG A 98 -14.47 -5.06 -3.38
CA ARG A 98 -15.90 -5.37 -3.19
C ARG A 98 -16.70 -4.22 -2.58
N VAL A 99 -16.08 -3.46 -1.68
CA VAL A 99 -16.76 -2.35 -1.00
C VAL A 99 -17.17 -1.27 -1.99
N ARG A 100 -18.34 -0.67 -1.78
CA ARG A 100 -18.83 0.45 -2.58
C ARG A 100 -18.17 1.76 -2.17
N HIS A 101 -17.98 1.96 -0.86
CA HIS A 101 -17.41 3.19 -0.29
C HIS A 101 -16.27 2.90 0.69
N ILE A 102 -15.26 3.77 0.72
CA ILE A 102 -14.11 3.63 1.63
C ILE A 102 -14.49 3.63 3.12
N LYS A 103 -15.62 4.27 3.48
CA LYS A 103 -16.15 4.27 4.85
C LYS A 103 -16.57 2.88 5.34
N GLN A 104 -16.67 1.90 4.43
CA GLN A 104 -16.95 0.51 4.77
C GLN A 104 -15.70 -0.29 5.11
N CYS A 105 -14.50 0.23 4.83
CA CYS A 105 -13.24 -0.49 5.04
C CYS A 105 -12.98 -0.78 6.52
N LEU A 106 -12.93 0.26 7.36
CA LEU A 106 -12.70 0.10 8.80
C LEU A 106 -13.71 -0.84 9.48
N PRO A 107 -15.04 -0.61 9.40
CA PRO A 107 -16.00 -1.47 10.10
C PRO A 107 -16.09 -2.91 9.55
N ALA A 108 -15.60 -3.17 8.34
CA ALA A 108 -15.49 -4.53 7.84
C ALA A 108 -14.20 -5.21 8.34
N CYS A 109 -13.09 -4.49 8.45
CA CYS A 109 -11.85 -5.02 9.02
C CYS A 109 -11.97 -5.29 10.52
N GLN A 110 -12.66 -4.43 11.28
CA GLN A 110 -13.00 -4.63 12.70
C GLN A 110 -13.91 -5.85 12.98
N LYS A 111 -14.53 -6.44 11.95
CA LYS A 111 -15.32 -7.67 12.09
C LYS A 111 -14.50 -8.92 11.81
N ILE A 112 -13.33 -8.76 11.20
CA ILE A 112 -12.45 -9.86 10.80
C ILE A 112 -11.39 -10.12 11.89
N TYR A 113 -10.94 -9.04 12.53
CA TYR A 113 -9.97 -9.01 13.62
C TYR A 113 -10.64 -8.44 14.87
#